data_AF-A0AAP8LAD4-F1
#
_entry.id   AF-A0AAP8LAD4-F1
#
_cell.length_a   1.000
_cell.length_b   1.000
_cell.length_c   1.000
_cell.angle_alpha   90.00
_cell.angle_beta   90.00
_cell.angle_gamma   90.00
#
_symmetry.space_group_name_H-M   'P 1'
#
loop_
_entity.id
_entity.type
_entity.pdbx_description
1 polymer ?
#
loop_
_entity_poly.entity_id
_entity_poly.type
_entity_poly.pdbx_seq_one_letter_code
_entity_poly.pdbx_strand_id
1 'polypeptide(L)'
;VAMHDFREYRARQLDVPRLEARLTELVQHYPVLRTCIDVQRGTQHVRPEVTLHLDRHDLRALDGETAQRQVEQLRARYSHQRHDPSQPLWRIAVIQLAEQQDPTGSPYDTLIFTSFDALILDGQGIS
;
A
#
# COMPACT_ATOMS: atom_id res chain seq x y z
N VAL A 1 -11.66 7.25 17.20
CA VAL A 1 -10.82 7.81 16.11
C VAL A 1 -10.24 6.63 15.37
N ALA A 2 -10.56 6.44 14.09
CA ALA A 2 -9.85 5.48 13.25
C ALA A 2 -8.57 6.21 12.78
N MET A 3 -7.40 5.67 13.14
CA MET A 3 -6.12 6.24 12.75
C MET A 3 -5.68 5.54 11.47
N HIS A 4 -5.78 6.24 10.35
CA HIS A 4 -5.29 5.77 9.05
C HIS A 4 -3.85 6.23 8.89
N ASP A 5 -2.92 5.29 8.75
CA ASP A 5 -1.51 5.59 8.47
C ASP A 5 -1.24 5.44 6.98
N PHE A 6 -0.93 6.56 6.31
CA PHE A 6 -0.51 6.60 4.91
C PHE A 6 0.95 7.03 4.82
N ARG A 7 1.77 6.25 4.09
CA ARG A 7 3.18 6.57 3.84
C ARG A 7 3.52 6.43 2.36
N GLU A 8 4.45 7.27 1.93
CA GLU A 8 5.02 7.26 0.58
C GLU A 8 6.52 6.97 0.68
N TYR A 9 6.99 6.04 -0.14
CA TYR A 9 8.40 5.71 -0.28
C TYR A 9 8.83 5.84 -1.74
N ARG A 10 10.08 6.25 -1.93
CA ARG A 10 10.74 6.33 -3.24
C ARG A 10 11.79 5.23 -3.32
N ALA A 11 11.79 4.52 -4.45
CA ALA A 11 12.77 3.48 -4.73
C ALA A 11 13.30 3.64 -6.15
N ARG A 12 14.50 3.08 -6.36
CA ARG A 12 15.14 2.97 -7.66
C ARG A 12 15.35 1.49 -7.96
N GLN A 13 15.02 1.05 -9.17
CA GLN A 13 15.22 -0.32 -9.63
C GLN A 13 14.61 -1.36 -8.67
N LEU A 14 13.39 -1.11 -8.20
CA LEU A 14 12.69 -2.02 -7.30
C LEU A 14 12.36 -3.34 -8.00
N ASP A 15 12.78 -4.46 -7.40
CA ASP A 15 12.36 -5.80 -7.80
C ASP A 15 10.95 -6.09 -7.28
N VAL A 16 9.94 -5.72 -8.08
CA VAL A 16 8.53 -5.88 -7.74
C VAL A 16 8.14 -7.34 -7.49
N PRO A 17 8.53 -8.32 -8.34
CA PRO A 17 8.27 -9.74 -8.04
C PRO A 17 8.83 -10.20 -6.69
N ARG A 18 10.03 -9.75 -6.31
CA ARG A 18 10.61 -10.09 -5.00
C ARG A 18 9.83 -9.44 -3.86
N LEU A 19 9.41 -8.18 -4.00
CA LEU A 19 8.57 -7.51 -3.00
C LEU A 19 7.28 -8.31 -2.76
N GLU A 20 6.65 -8.79 -3.82
CA GLU A 20 5.41 -9.55 -3.74
C GLU A 20 5.54 -10.90 -3.07
N ALA A 21 6.59 -11.64 -3.41
CA ALA A 21 6.88 -12.90 -2.75
C ALA A 21 7.04 -12.69 -1.25
N ARG A 22 7.79 -11.66 -0.84
CA ARG A 22 7.98 -11.32 0.57
C ARG A 22 6.69 -10.84 1.25
N LEU A 23 5.90 -9.98 0.62
CA LEU A 23 4.61 -9.57 1.16
C LEU A 23 3.67 -10.76 1.32
N THR A 24 3.66 -11.69 0.38
CA THR A 24 2.85 -12.91 0.46
C THR A 24 3.28 -13.78 1.65
N GLU A 25 4.58 -13.97 1.86
CA GLU A 25 5.13 -14.66 3.04
C GLU A 25 4.71 -13.96 4.35
N LEU A 26 4.74 -12.63 4.40
CA LEU A 26 4.30 -11.86 5.56
C LEU A 26 2.80 -12.09 5.84
N VAL A 27 1.94 -12.02 4.81
CA VAL A 27 0.49 -12.25 4.95
C VAL A 27 0.19 -13.68 5.42
N GLN A 28 0.97 -14.65 4.94
CA GLN A 28 0.89 -16.03 5.42
C GLN A 28 1.22 -16.12 6.91
N HIS A 29 2.36 -15.55 7.29
CA HIS A 29 2.93 -15.70 8.62
C HIS A 29 2.16 -14.92 9.69
N TYR A 30 1.67 -13.71 9.37
CA TYR A 30 1.06 -12.81 10.34
C TYR A 30 -0.47 -12.78 10.19
N PRO A 31 -1.23 -13.38 11.13
CA PRO A 31 -2.70 -13.39 11.10
C PRO A 31 -3.33 -12.00 11.03
N VAL A 32 -2.67 -10.99 11.62
CA VAL A 32 -3.14 -9.60 11.65
C VAL A 32 -3.33 -9.00 10.26
N LEU A 33 -2.52 -9.40 9.28
CA LEU A 33 -2.64 -8.97 7.87
C LEU A 33 -3.80 -9.67 7.15
N ARG A 34 -4.50 -10.58 7.81
CA ARG A 34 -5.71 -11.26 7.32
C ARG A 34 -6.93 -10.98 8.22
N THR A 35 -6.80 -10.05 9.18
CA THR A 35 -7.88 -9.68 10.09
C THR A 35 -8.89 -8.77 9.42
N CYS A 36 -10.16 -9.13 9.50
CA CYS A 36 -11.30 -8.33 9.07
C CYS A 36 -12.21 -8.01 10.26
N ILE A 37 -13.05 -6.98 10.11
CA ILE A 37 -13.97 -6.48 11.13
C ILE A 37 -15.41 -6.74 10.69
N ASP A 38 -16.14 -7.51 11.50
CA ASP A 38 -17.59 -7.58 11.43
C ASP A 38 -18.18 -6.38 12.18
N VAL A 39 -18.60 -5.37 11.42
CA VAL A 39 -19.14 -4.12 11.98
C VAL A 39 -20.51 -4.32 12.65
N GLN A 40 -21.30 -5.31 12.20
CA GLN A 40 -22.62 -5.60 12.76
C GLN A 40 -22.49 -6.21 14.16
N ARG A 41 -21.50 -7.09 14.33
CA ARG A 41 -21.23 -7.79 15.60
C ARG A 41 -20.19 -7.10 16.47
N GLY A 42 -19.44 -6.14 15.93
CA GLY A 42 -18.33 -5.48 16.62
C GLY A 42 -17.16 -6.42 16.93
N THR A 43 -16.96 -7.46 16.10
CA THR A 43 -15.96 -8.50 16.33
C THR A 43 -14.95 -8.57 15.20
N GLN A 44 -13.75 -9.05 15.47
CA GLN A 44 -12.73 -9.32 14.46
C GLN A 44 -12.60 -10.81 14.18
N HIS A 45 -12.22 -11.16 12.95
CA HIS A 45 -11.90 -12.54 12.58
C HIS A 45 -10.74 -12.57 11.58
N VAL A 46 -9.98 -13.67 11.58
CA VAL A 46 -8.86 -13.87 10.66
C VAL A 46 -9.33 -14.72 9.50
N ARG A 47 -9.12 -14.23 8.27
CA ARG A 47 -9.39 -15.01 7.07
C ARG A 47 -8.34 -16.12 6.89
N PRO A 48 -8.76 -17.35 6.53
CA PRO A 48 -7.81 -18.43 6.28
C PRO A 48 -7.07 -18.24 4.95
N GLU A 49 -7.66 -17.51 4.00
CA GLU A 49 -7.05 -17.26 2.70
C GLU A 49 -5.92 -16.22 2.78
N VAL A 50 -4.86 -16.47 2.03
CA VAL A 50 -3.76 -15.53 1.81
C VAL A 50 -4.12 -14.71 0.58
N THR A 51 -4.57 -13.48 0.80
CA THR A 51 -4.87 -12.54 -0.29
C THR A 51 -3.91 -11.37 -0.21
N LEU A 52 -3.21 -11.09 -1.31
CA LEU A 52 -2.31 -9.96 -1.38
C LEU A 52 -3.07 -8.70 -1.81
N HIS A 53 -3.10 -7.68 -0.95
CA HIS A 53 -3.73 -6.38 -1.21
C HIS A 53 -2.73 -5.39 -1.81
N LEU A 54 -2.15 -5.76 -2.96
CA LEU A 54 -1.16 -4.98 -3.69
C LEU A 54 -1.70 -4.56 -5.06
N ASP A 55 -1.79 -3.26 -5.30
CA ASP A 55 -2.09 -2.69 -6.62
C ASP A 55 -0.79 -2.36 -7.38
N ARG A 56 -0.76 -2.64 -8.68
CA ARG A 56 0.33 -2.27 -9.58
C ARG A 56 -0.13 -1.21 -10.57
N HIS A 57 0.66 -0.15 -10.73
CA HIS A 57 0.44 0.90 -11.70
C HIS A 57 1.69 1.08 -12.54
N ASP A 58 1.62 0.75 -13.83
CA ASP A 58 2.71 1.01 -14.77
C ASP A 58 2.41 2.30 -15.55
N LEU A 59 3.13 3.36 -15.19
CA LEU A 59 3.00 4.69 -15.78
C LEU A 59 4.25 5.07 -16.59
N ARG A 60 5.17 4.14 -16.84
CA ARG A 60 6.45 4.39 -17.53
C ARG A 60 6.29 4.89 -18.95
N ALA A 61 5.17 4.56 -19.60
CA ALA A 61 4.87 4.94 -20.97
C ALA A 61 4.16 6.31 -21.09
N LEU A 62 3.79 6.93 -19.98
CA LEU A 62 3.11 8.23 -19.98
C LEU A 62 4.14 9.37 -20.03
N ASP A 63 3.74 10.50 -20.59
CA ASP A 63 4.51 11.74 -20.45
C ASP A 63 4.56 12.19 -18.98
N GLY A 64 5.58 12.97 -18.62
CA GLY A 64 5.85 13.34 -17.23
C GLY A 64 4.68 14.09 -16.55
N GLU A 65 3.95 14.92 -17.28
CA GLU A 65 2.83 15.67 -16.72
C GLU A 65 1.63 14.75 -16.45
N THR A 66 1.29 13.89 -17.41
CA THR A 66 0.20 12.92 -17.26
C THR A 66 0.52 11.88 -16.17
N ALA A 67 1.77 11.40 -16.12
CA ALA A 67 2.23 10.50 -15.06
C ALA A 67 2.08 11.15 -13.67
N GLN A 68 2.53 12.40 -13.52
CA GLN A 68 2.40 13.13 -12.26
C GLN A 68 0.94 13.34 -11.86
N ARG A 69 0.07 13.71 -12.81
CA ARG A 69 -1.38 13.85 -12.56
C ARG A 69 -1.99 12.54 -12.05
N GLN A 70 -1.62 11.40 -12.62
CA GLN A 70 -2.09 10.10 -12.13
C GLN A 70 -1.54 9.75 -10.74
N VAL A 71 -0.26 10.05 -10.48
CA VAL A 71 0.34 9.87 -9.14
C VAL A 71 -0.40 10.67 -8.09
N GLU A 72 -0.74 11.94 -8.35
CA GLU A 72 -1.51 12.76 -7.39
C GLU A 72 -2.92 12.22 -7.14
N GLN A 73 -3.59 11.71 -8.18
CA GLN A 73 -4.89 11.05 -8.03
C GLN A 73 -4.79 9.78 -7.16
N LEU A 74 -3.76 8.97 -7.39
CA LEU A 74 -3.48 7.78 -6.58
C LEU A 74 -3.15 8.15 -5.14
N ARG A 75 -2.34 9.20 -4.92
CA ARG A 75 -1.98 9.70 -3.59
C ARG A 75 -3.23 10.17 -2.84
N ALA A 76 -4.07 10.99 -3.48
CA ALA A 76 -5.33 11.44 -2.89
C ALA A 76 -6.24 10.26 -2.51
N ARG A 77 -6.36 9.26 -3.39
CA ARG A 77 -7.11 8.02 -3.10
C ARG A 77 -6.54 7.29 -1.89
N TYR A 78 -5.26 6.94 -1.87
CA TYR A 78 -4.66 6.13 -0.80
C TYR A 78 -4.57 6.84 0.55
N SER A 79 -4.47 8.17 0.56
CA SER A 79 -4.43 8.97 1.79
C SER A 79 -5.79 9.17 2.46
N HIS A 80 -6.89 9.11 1.69
CA HIS A 80 -8.24 9.41 2.20
C HIS A 80 -9.21 8.22 2.14
N GLN A 81 -8.85 7.15 1.41
CA GLN A 81 -9.72 5.99 1.27
C GLN A 81 -9.82 5.25 2.60
N ARG A 82 -11.06 5.11 3.07
CA ARG A 82 -11.39 4.20 4.17
C ARG A 82 -11.39 2.77 3.66
N HIS A 83 -10.73 1.88 4.37
CA HIS A 83 -10.75 0.45 4.06
C HIS A 83 -12.14 -0.13 4.29
N ASP A 84 -12.53 -1.10 3.46
CA ASP A 84 -13.73 -1.89 3.68
C ASP A 84 -13.49 -2.79 4.91
N PRO A 85 -14.27 -2.65 6.00
CA PRO A 85 -14.08 -3.44 7.21
C PRO A 85 -14.19 -4.95 6.98
N SER A 86 -14.89 -5.39 5.92
CA SER A 86 -15.02 -6.80 5.57
C SER A 86 -13.76 -7.41 4.92
N GLN A 87 -12.76 -6.59 4.61
CA GLN A 87 -11.47 -7.00 4.07
C GLN A 87 -10.35 -6.69 5.06
N PRO A 88 -9.14 -7.29 4.90
CA PRO A 88 -7.97 -6.84 5.61
C PRO A 88 -7.73 -5.34 5.40
N LEU A 89 -7.53 -4.60 6.49
CA LEU A 89 -7.53 -3.13 6.50
C LEU A 89 -6.17 -2.53 6.15
N TRP A 90 -5.57 -3.04 5.08
CA TRP A 90 -4.32 -2.52 4.55
C TRP A 90 -4.29 -2.64 3.03
N ARG A 91 -3.54 -1.74 2.40
CA ARG A 91 -3.31 -1.76 0.97
C ARG A 91 -1.95 -1.17 0.64
N ILE A 92 -1.28 -1.77 -0.34
CA ILE A 92 -0.03 -1.26 -0.89
C ILE A 92 -0.24 -0.97 -2.37
N ALA A 93 0.32 0.11 -2.87
CA ALA A 93 0.43 0.39 -4.30
C ALA A 93 1.89 0.51 -4.70
N VAL A 94 2.27 -0.15 -5.78
CA VAL A 94 3.56 0.04 -6.45
C VAL A 94 3.31 0.74 -7.78
N ILE A 95 3.92 1.91 -7.94
CA ILE A 95 3.73 2.78 -9.09
C ILE A 95 5.07 2.95 -9.79
N GLN A 96 5.20 2.40 -10.99
CA GLN A 96 6.41 2.47 -11.79
C GLN A 96 6.33 3.64 -12.77
N LEU A 97 7.39 4.45 -12.82
CA LEU A 97 7.49 5.70 -13.57
C LEU A 97 8.76 5.68 -14.45
N ALA A 98 8.83 6.56 -15.44
CA ALA A 98 10.12 6.90 -16.04
C ALA A 98 11.04 7.51 -14.96
N GLU A 99 12.37 7.38 -15.09
CA GLU A 99 13.31 7.88 -14.07
C GLU A 99 13.06 9.37 -13.77
N GLN A 100 12.82 9.67 -12.50
CA GLN A 100 12.60 11.00 -11.93
C GLN A 100 13.73 11.33 -10.96
N GLN A 101 13.83 12.59 -10.56
CA GLN A 101 14.74 13.04 -9.51
C GLN A 101 13.92 13.68 -8.38
N ASP A 102 14.31 13.38 -7.15
CA ASP A 102 13.73 14.05 -5.99
C ASP A 102 14.35 15.45 -5.77
N PRO A 103 13.87 16.25 -4.80
CA PRO A 103 14.42 17.58 -4.52
C PRO A 103 15.91 17.59 -4.11
N THR A 104 16.47 16.44 -3.72
CA THR A 104 17.88 16.27 -3.38
C THR A 104 18.74 15.88 -4.59
N GLY A 105 18.11 15.64 -5.75
CA GLY A 105 18.76 15.12 -6.95
C GLY A 105 18.90 13.60 -6.97
N SER A 106 18.32 12.88 -6.01
CA SER A 106 18.40 11.41 -5.97
C SER A 106 17.42 10.81 -6.97
N PRO A 107 17.87 9.91 -7.87
CA PRO A 107 17.00 9.32 -8.88
C PRO A 107 16.07 8.27 -8.26
N TYR A 108 14.83 8.22 -8.75
CA TYR A 108 13.86 7.18 -8.43
C TYR A 108 13.03 6.84 -9.66
N ASP A 109 12.56 5.60 -9.75
CA ASP A 109 11.69 5.12 -10.85
C ASP A 109 10.42 4.46 -10.32
N THR A 110 10.28 4.39 -8.99
CA THR A 110 9.18 3.69 -8.33
C THR A 110 8.72 4.47 -7.11
N LEU A 111 7.40 4.64 -6.99
CA LEU A 111 6.74 5.07 -5.77
C LEU A 111 6.03 3.89 -5.13
N ILE A 112 6.12 3.79 -3.80
CA ILE A 112 5.38 2.81 -3.01
C ILE A 112 4.49 3.58 -2.05
N PHE A 113 3.19 3.34 -2.16
CA PHE A 113 2.20 3.85 -1.22
C PHE A 113 1.78 2.74 -0.29
N THR A 114 1.84 2.98 1.02
CA THR A 114 1.33 2.06 2.03
C THR A 114 0.20 2.72 2.79
N SER A 115 -0.87 1.98 3.00
CA SER A 115 -2.02 2.43 3.77
C SER A 115 -2.43 1.33 4.74
N PHE A 116 -2.47 1.65 6.03
CA PHE A 116 -2.87 0.75 7.10
C PHE A 116 -3.90 1.41 8.01
N ASP A 117 -4.90 0.66 8.45
CA ASP A 117 -5.82 1.09 9.49
C ASP A 117 -5.34 0.62 10.88
N ALA A 118 -5.35 1.54 11.84
CA ALA A 118 -4.95 1.24 13.21
C ALA A 118 -5.89 0.30 13.96
N LEU A 119 -7.07 0.01 13.40
CA LEU A 119 -7.96 -1.03 13.92
C LEU A 119 -7.34 -2.43 13.89
N ILE A 120 -6.34 -2.67 13.02
CA ILE A 120 -5.61 -3.95 12.97
C ILE A 120 -4.16 -3.85 13.44
N LEU A 121 -3.51 -2.69 13.30
CA LEU A 121 -2.07 -2.54 13.58
C LEU A 121 -1.78 -1.21 14.27
N ASP A 122 -1.09 -1.23 15.41
CA ASP A 122 -0.64 0.01 16.05
C ASP A 122 0.65 0.55 15.38
N GLY A 123 1.04 1.78 15.73
CA GLY A 123 2.19 2.44 15.11
C GLY A 123 3.53 1.72 15.33
N GLN A 124 3.65 0.87 16.36
CA GLN A 124 4.84 0.04 16.60
C GLN A 124 4.89 -1.18 15.68
N GLY A 125 3.73 -1.73 15.27
CA GLY A 125 3.66 -2.81 14.30
C GLY A 125 3.92 -2.40 12.84
N ILE A 126 3.90 -1.09 12.53
CA ILE A 126 4.03 -0.55 11.16
C ILE A 126 5.36 0.22 10.95
N SER A 127 6.12 0.49 12.02
CA SER A 127 7.35 1.29 11.96
C SER A 127 8.62 0.49 11.69
#